data_AF-A0AAE0HJX0-F1
#
_entry.id   AF-A0AAE0HJX0-F1
#
_cell.length_a   1.000
_cell.length_b   1.000
_cell.length_c   1.000
_cell.angle_alpha   90.00
_cell.angle_beta   90.00
_cell.angle_gamma   90.00
#
_symmetry.space_group_name_H-M   'P 1'
#
loop_
_entity.id
_entity.type
_entity.pdbx_description
1 polymer ?
#
loop_
_entity_poly.entity_id
_entity_poly.type
_entity_poly.pdbx_seq_one_letter_code
_entity_poly.pdbx_strand_id
1 'polypeptide(L)'
;MAATQKELQQVDDEEPKPGSELTSQIVDELRQKPYNKLAAYLAAHDVIQRPFEPASYLSGDETVEATWNLDRPERAMALAVYIFEEGKQEKPNCKKCSKSIGPLPAPVCFVPSSDVLGGACTNCAYSGRRLGCSFVQEEEARRVEKERGKKPKIQSLTSVLLQHMSFSELEELQRLLRDALERRRNSGG
;
A
#
# COMPACT_ATOMS: atom_id res chain seq x y z
N MET A 1 -25.28 18.77 -53.87
CA MET A 1 -25.79 19.52 -52.71
C MET A 1 -26.05 18.52 -51.61
N ALA A 2 -25.11 18.38 -50.68
CA ALA A 2 -25.16 17.39 -49.61
C ALA A 2 -25.75 18.05 -48.35
N ALA A 3 -26.91 17.59 -47.89
CA ALA A 3 -27.48 17.97 -46.61
C ALA A 3 -27.15 16.87 -45.61
N THR A 4 -26.11 17.08 -44.81
CA THR A 4 -25.77 16.20 -43.69
C THR A 4 -26.63 16.62 -42.50
N GLN A 5 -27.64 15.82 -42.18
CA GLN A 5 -28.42 15.97 -40.96
C GLN A 5 -27.53 15.62 -39.76
N LYS A 6 -27.47 16.57 -38.83
CA LYS A 6 -26.72 16.52 -37.58
C LYS A 6 -27.61 15.80 -36.56
N GLU A 7 -27.30 14.54 -36.26
CA GLU A 7 -27.93 13.82 -35.15
C GLU A 7 -27.59 14.54 -33.83
N LEU A 8 -28.61 15.17 -33.26
CA LEU A 8 -28.63 15.60 -31.86
C LEU A 8 -28.79 14.33 -31.02
N GLN A 9 -27.68 13.86 -30.44
CA GLN A 9 -27.75 12.89 -29.36
C GLN A 9 -28.51 13.53 -28.19
N GLN A 10 -29.68 12.96 -27.91
CA GLN A 10 -30.41 13.14 -26.66
C GLN A 10 -29.50 12.62 -25.55
N VAL A 11 -29.12 13.51 -24.64
CA VAL A 11 -28.49 13.14 -23.38
C VAL A 11 -29.66 12.81 -22.47
N ASP A 12 -29.94 11.53 -22.28
CA ASP A 12 -30.94 11.08 -21.32
C ASP A 12 -30.55 11.61 -19.92
N ASP A 13 -31.45 12.38 -19.30
CA ASP A 13 -31.38 12.76 -17.90
C ASP A 13 -31.53 11.49 -17.03
N GLU A 14 -30.45 10.73 -16.86
CA GLU A 14 -30.37 9.64 -15.90
C GLU A 14 -30.48 10.24 -14.48
N GLU A 15 -31.54 9.86 -13.74
CA GLU A 15 -31.68 10.19 -12.32
C GLU A 15 -30.38 9.82 -11.56
N PRO A 16 -29.86 10.71 -10.70
CA PRO A 16 -28.64 10.44 -9.96
C PRO A 16 -28.84 9.21 -9.06
N LYS A 17 -27.99 8.19 -9.24
CA LYS A 17 -28.01 6.98 -8.42
C LYS A 17 -27.84 7.38 -6.95
N PRO A 18 -28.58 6.82 -5.98
CA PRO A 18 -28.57 7.27 -4.57
C PRO A 18 -27.18 7.29 -3.90
N GLY A 19 -26.23 6.48 -4.35
CA GLY A 19 -24.83 6.54 -3.90
C GLY A 19 -24.05 7.79 -4.35
N SER A 20 -24.50 8.50 -5.38
CA SER A 20 -23.78 9.66 -5.94
C SER A 20 -23.85 10.89 -5.04
N GLU A 21 -25.00 11.19 -4.44
CA GLU A 21 -25.16 12.37 -3.58
C GLU A 21 -24.29 12.29 -2.32
N LEU A 22 -24.32 11.14 -1.64
CA LEU A 22 -23.49 10.89 -0.46
C LEU A 22 -22.00 10.98 -0.78
N THR A 23 -21.61 10.38 -1.91
CA THR A 23 -20.22 10.46 -2.38
C THR A 23 -19.81 11.90 -2.63
N SER A 24 -20.65 12.71 -3.28
CA SER A 24 -20.38 14.13 -3.51
C SER A 24 -20.20 14.91 -2.20
N GLN A 25 -21.06 14.69 -1.20
CA GLN A 25 -20.93 15.31 0.11
C GLN A 25 -19.58 14.97 0.77
N ILE A 26 -19.21 13.69 0.76
CA ILE A 26 -17.93 13.24 1.31
C ILE A 26 -16.74 13.85 0.56
N VAL A 27 -16.81 13.90 -0.77
CA VAL A 27 -15.76 14.51 -1.60
C VAL A 27 -15.59 15.99 -1.28
N ASP A 28 -16.68 16.72 -1.10
CA ASP A 28 -16.63 18.13 -0.73
C ASP A 28 -16.07 18.32 0.69
N GLU A 29 -16.46 17.49 1.65
CA GLU A 29 -15.85 17.48 2.99
C GLU A 29 -14.34 17.19 2.94
N LEU A 30 -13.91 16.21 2.15
CA LEU A 30 -12.50 15.84 1.98
C LEU A 30 -11.69 17.02 1.41
N ARG A 31 -12.24 17.72 0.42
CA ARG A 31 -11.60 18.91 -0.20
C ARG A 31 -11.44 20.07 0.77
N GLN A 32 -12.30 20.19 1.76
CA GLN A 32 -12.23 21.23 2.79
C GLN A 32 -11.24 20.93 3.90
N LYS A 33 -10.68 19.71 3.99
CA LYS A 33 -9.75 19.35 5.06
C LYS A 33 -8.36 19.98 4.88
N PRO A 34 -7.70 20.46 5.95
CA PRO A 34 -6.40 21.13 5.89
C PRO A 34 -5.21 20.13 5.82
N TYR A 35 -5.36 19.02 5.11
CA TYR A 35 -4.35 17.96 5.07
C TYR A 35 -3.59 17.97 3.73
N ASN A 36 -2.37 18.50 3.71
CA ASN A 36 -1.57 18.64 2.48
C ASN A 36 -1.43 17.33 1.67
N LYS A 37 -1.23 16.20 2.35
CA LYS A 37 -1.12 14.89 1.68
C LYS A 37 -2.43 14.50 0.99
N LEU A 38 -3.57 14.75 1.64
CA LEU A 38 -4.88 14.50 1.06
C LEU A 38 -5.12 15.40 -0.15
N ALA A 39 -4.82 16.69 -0.03
CA ALA A 39 -4.97 17.65 -1.13
C ALA A 39 -4.13 17.22 -2.35
N ALA A 40 -2.87 16.82 -2.14
CA ALA A 40 -2.01 16.31 -3.21
C ALA A 40 -2.58 15.02 -3.83
N TYR A 41 -3.13 14.12 -3.02
CA TYR A 41 -3.76 12.89 -3.49
C TYR A 41 -5.00 13.16 -4.34
N LEU A 42 -5.91 14.04 -3.87
CA LEU A 42 -7.13 14.44 -4.60
C LEU A 42 -6.82 15.23 -5.88
N ALA A 43 -5.72 15.98 -5.91
CA ALA A 43 -5.28 16.66 -7.13
C ALA A 43 -4.76 15.68 -8.19
N ALA A 44 -4.25 14.51 -7.77
CA ALA A 44 -3.78 13.45 -8.65
C ALA A 44 -4.88 12.48 -9.09
N HIS A 45 -6.03 12.47 -8.39
CA HIS A 45 -7.13 11.54 -8.66
C HIS A 45 -8.47 12.30 -8.65
N ASP A 46 -9.05 12.52 -9.82
CA ASP A 46 -10.28 13.26 -10.04
C ASP A 46 -11.48 12.38 -10.40
N VAL A 47 -11.23 11.17 -10.89
CA VAL A 47 -12.27 10.19 -11.26
C VAL A 47 -12.72 9.40 -10.05
N ILE A 48 -14.00 9.50 -9.69
CA ILE A 48 -14.64 8.63 -8.70
C ILE A 48 -14.67 7.21 -9.26
N GLN A 49 -13.90 6.31 -8.65
CA GLN A 49 -13.84 4.89 -9.00
C GLN A 49 -14.93 4.11 -8.29
N ARG A 50 -15.25 4.49 -7.05
CA ARG A 50 -16.21 3.80 -6.19
C ARG A 50 -17.12 4.81 -5.50
N PRO A 51 -18.41 4.83 -5.84
CA PRO A 51 -19.41 5.49 -5.01
C PRO A 51 -19.35 4.95 -3.59
N PHE A 52 -19.41 5.85 -2.62
CA PHE A 52 -19.43 5.50 -1.22
C PHE A 52 -20.82 5.06 -0.79
N GLU A 53 -20.88 3.86 -0.20
CA GLU A 53 -22.05 3.33 0.48
C GLU A 53 -21.65 3.07 1.93
N PRO A 54 -22.42 3.55 2.92
CA PRO A 54 -22.08 3.34 4.32
C PRO A 54 -22.28 1.86 4.68
N ALA A 55 -21.35 1.31 5.46
CA ALA A 55 -21.56 -0.04 5.99
C ALA A 55 -22.73 -0.05 6.97
N SER A 56 -23.53 -1.13 6.97
CA SER A 56 -24.52 -1.37 8.03
C SER A 56 -23.93 -2.27 9.12
N TYR A 57 -24.28 -2.02 10.38
CA TYR A 57 -23.88 -2.86 11.52
C TYR A 57 -25.01 -2.98 12.54
N LEU A 58 -25.00 -4.05 13.33
CA LEU A 58 -25.97 -4.27 14.40
C LEU A 58 -25.58 -3.48 15.65
N SER A 59 -26.50 -2.64 16.14
CA SER A 59 -26.39 -1.94 17.42
C SER A 59 -27.59 -2.32 18.30
N GLY A 60 -27.36 -3.27 19.22
CA GLY A 60 -28.47 -3.92 19.92
C GLY A 60 -29.28 -4.78 18.95
N ASP A 61 -30.58 -4.52 18.86
CA ASP A 61 -31.52 -5.24 17.98
C ASP A 61 -31.79 -4.49 16.66
N GLU A 62 -31.12 -3.35 16.44
CA GLU A 62 -31.32 -2.50 15.25
C GLU A 62 -30.12 -2.55 14.30
N THR A 63 -30.42 -2.49 13.00
CA THR A 63 -29.39 -2.28 11.97
C THR A 63 -29.21 -0.79 11.74
N VAL A 64 -27.99 -0.29 11.95
CA VAL A 64 -27.64 1.12 11.86
C VAL A 64 -26.59 1.31 10.77
N GLU A 65 -26.73 2.39 9.99
CA GLU A 65 -25.71 2.79 9.02
C GLU A 65 -24.52 3.44 9.73
N ALA A 66 -23.31 3.08 9.29
CA ALA A 66 -22.08 3.67 9.79
C ALA A 66 -21.96 5.12 9.34
N THR A 67 -21.65 5.99 10.30
CA THR A 67 -21.24 7.36 10.01
C THR A 67 -19.76 7.42 9.70
N TRP A 68 -19.35 8.46 8.96
CA TRP A 68 -17.94 8.77 8.74
C TRP A 68 -17.51 9.98 9.58
N ASN A 69 -16.21 10.04 9.85
CA ASN A 69 -15.53 11.11 10.56
C ASN A 69 -14.18 11.33 9.87
N LEU A 70 -13.97 12.56 9.42
CA LEU A 70 -12.81 12.94 8.62
C LEU A 70 -11.87 13.89 9.39
N ASP A 71 -11.97 13.93 10.72
CA ASP A 71 -11.19 14.84 11.58
C ASP A 71 -9.75 14.38 11.79
N ARG A 72 -9.43 13.15 11.35
CA ARG A 72 -8.08 12.61 11.38
C ARG A 72 -7.53 12.48 9.96
N PRO A 73 -6.28 12.90 9.70
CA PRO A 73 -5.66 12.79 8.38
C PRO A 73 -5.71 11.36 7.81
N GLU A 74 -5.52 10.35 8.67
CA GLU A 74 -5.51 8.95 8.24
C GLU A 74 -6.90 8.47 7.81
N ARG A 75 -7.97 8.95 8.47
CA ARG A 75 -9.36 8.62 8.12
C ARG A 75 -9.75 9.25 6.80
N ALA A 76 -9.45 10.54 6.65
CA ALA A 76 -9.71 11.27 5.43
C ALA A 76 -8.96 10.66 4.24
N MET A 77 -7.67 10.35 4.41
CA MET A 77 -6.87 9.67 3.39
C MET A 77 -7.42 8.28 3.07
N ALA A 78 -7.77 7.47 4.07
CA ALA A 78 -8.31 6.13 3.83
C ALA A 78 -9.63 6.15 3.04
N LEU A 79 -10.49 7.13 3.31
CA LEU A 79 -11.75 7.29 2.59
C LEU A 79 -11.54 7.84 1.17
N ALA A 80 -10.63 8.79 0.99
CA ALA A 80 -10.25 9.27 -0.34
C ALA A 80 -9.69 8.15 -1.21
N VAL A 81 -8.79 7.32 -0.66
CA VAL A 81 -8.25 6.15 -1.36
C VAL A 81 -9.36 5.16 -1.73
N TYR A 82 -10.33 4.94 -0.85
CA TYR A 82 -11.48 4.10 -1.18
C TYR A 82 -12.27 4.62 -2.38
N ILE A 83 -12.49 5.93 -2.46
CA ILE A 83 -13.33 6.55 -3.49
C ILE A 83 -12.59 6.67 -4.84
N PHE A 84 -11.31 7.05 -4.81
CA PHE A 84 -10.58 7.52 -6.00
C PHE A 84 -9.49 6.58 -6.53
N GLU A 85 -8.92 5.70 -5.71
CA GLU A 85 -7.79 4.85 -6.14
C GLU A 85 -8.25 3.88 -7.23
N GLU A 86 -7.48 3.72 -8.30
CA GLU A 86 -7.76 2.70 -9.31
C GLU A 86 -7.24 1.33 -8.85
N GLY A 87 -8.04 0.27 -8.93
CA GLY A 87 -7.56 -1.05 -8.52
C GLY A 87 -8.63 -2.13 -8.42
N LYS A 88 -8.20 -3.39 -8.62
CA LYS A 88 -9.06 -4.56 -8.81
C LYS A 88 -9.29 -5.42 -7.56
N GLN A 89 -8.74 -5.08 -6.39
CA GLN A 89 -8.87 -5.93 -5.20
C GLN A 89 -9.81 -5.34 -4.17
N GLU A 90 -11.10 -5.33 -4.52
CA GLU A 90 -12.13 -5.54 -3.52
C GLU A 90 -11.97 -6.97 -3.01
N LYS A 91 -11.30 -7.11 -1.87
CA LYS A 91 -11.22 -8.39 -1.19
C LYS A 91 -12.31 -8.40 -0.14
N PRO A 92 -13.21 -9.40 -0.16
CA PRO A 92 -14.37 -9.36 0.71
C PRO A 92 -13.98 -9.23 2.17
N ASN A 93 -12.84 -9.77 2.64
CA ASN A 93 -12.57 -9.74 4.07
C ASN A 93 -11.09 -9.74 4.44
N CYS A 94 -10.57 -8.57 4.85
CA CYS A 94 -9.48 -8.54 5.82
C CYS A 94 -9.95 -9.27 7.09
N LYS A 95 -9.16 -10.21 7.63
CA LYS A 95 -9.52 -11.00 8.83
C LYS A 95 -9.81 -10.13 10.06
N LYS A 96 -9.26 -8.92 10.11
CA LYS A 96 -9.53 -7.95 11.19
C LYS A 96 -10.86 -7.22 10.98
N CYS A 97 -11.18 -6.87 9.74
CA CYS A 97 -12.42 -6.16 9.42
C CYS A 97 -13.62 -7.10 9.52
N SER A 98 -13.50 -8.35 9.09
CA SER A 98 -14.58 -9.34 9.22
C SER A 98 -14.94 -9.69 10.66
N LYS A 99 -14.00 -9.51 11.59
CA LYS A 99 -14.19 -9.70 13.03
C LYS A 99 -14.53 -8.40 13.77
N SER A 100 -14.59 -7.28 13.06
CA SER A 100 -14.93 -5.99 13.64
C SER A 100 -16.42 -5.96 13.95
N ILE A 101 -16.76 -5.85 15.23
CA ILE A 101 -18.15 -5.63 15.69
C ILE A 101 -18.52 -4.13 15.61
N GLY A 102 -17.53 -3.25 15.34
CA GLY A 102 -17.71 -1.80 15.32
C GLY A 102 -17.90 -1.20 13.92
N PRO A 103 -18.34 0.07 13.85
CA PRO A 103 -18.64 0.77 12.61
C PRO A 103 -17.38 0.88 11.74
N LEU A 104 -17.45 0.27 10.56
CA LEU A 104 -16.53 0.53 9.47
C LEU A 104 -17.22 1.49 8.51
N PRO A 105 -16.51 2.45 7.89
CA PRO A 105 -17.16 3.43 7.03
C PRO A 105 -17.74 2.76 5.77
N ALA A 106 -17.00 1.83 5.17
CA ALA A 106 -17.40 1.15 3.94
C ALA A 106 -17.66 -0.35 4.18
N PRO A 107 -18.60 -0.97 3.45
CA PRO A 107 -18.97 -2.39 3.61
C PRO A 107 -17.83 -3.33 3.19
N VAL A 108 -17.00 -2.93 2.23
CA VAL A 108 -15.94 -3.77 1.68
C VAL A 108 -14.54 -3.25 2.00
N CYS A 109 -13.60 -4.17 2.15
CA CYS A 109 -12.19 -3.82 2.29
C CYS A 109 -11.57 -3.61 0.91
N PHE A 110 -11.22 -2.36 0.61
CA PHE A 110 -10.38 -2.06 -0.54
C PHE A 110 -8.90 -2.10 -0.13
N VAL A 111 -8.06 -2.78 -0.93
CA VAL A 111 -6.62 -2.85 -0.73
C VAL A 111 -5.94 -2.04 -1.83
N PRO A 112 -5.39 -0.86 -1.53
CA PRO A 112 -4.66 -0.08 -2.52
C PRO A 112 -3.29 -0.72 -2.81
N SER A 113 -2.51 -0.10 -3.69
CA SER A 113 -1.11 -0.46 -3.90
C SER A 113 -0.29 -0.38 -2.59
N SER A 114 0.80 -1.14 -2.48
CA SER A 114 1.54 -1.29 -1.21
C SER A 114 2.21 0.00 -0.72
N ASP A 115 2.48 0.95 -1.62
CA ASP A 115 2.97 2.29 -1.33
C ASP A 115 1.89 3.21 -0.72
N VAL A 116 0.62 2.97 -1.05
CA VAL A 116 -0.52 3.71 -0.53
C VAL A 116 -1.06 3.04 0.72
N LEU A 117 -1.28 3.82 1.79
CA LEU A 117 -1.69 3.30 3.11
C LEU A 117 -0.78 2.16 3.64
N GLY A 118 0.44 2.01 3.13
CA GLY A 118 1.40 0.99 3.56
C GLY A 118 0.85 -0.43 3.41
N GLY A 119 0.06 -0.67 2.37
CA GLY A 119 -0.56 -1.98 2.08
C GLY A 119 -1.75 -2.35 2.98
N ALA A 120 -2.17 -1.47 3.90
CA ALA A 120 -3.35 -1.71 4.72
C ALA A 120 -4.64 -1.48 3.91
N CYS A 121 -5.68 -2.29 4.16
CA CYS A 121 -6.98 -1.99 3.59
C CYS A 121 -7.57 -0.68 4.15
N THR A 122 -8.43 -0.03 3.37
CA THR A 122 -9.05 1.25 3.71
C THR A 122 -9.76 1.22 5.07
N ASN A 123 -10.52 0.17 5.37
CA ASN A 123 -11.20 0.02 6.67
C ASN A 123 -10.23 -0.12 7.87
N CYS A 124 -9.13 -0.87 7.72
CA CYS A 124 -8.10 -0.93 8.76
C CYS A 124 -7.36 0.41 8.91
N ALA A 125 -7.06 1.08 7.80
CA ALA A 125 -6.41 2.37 7.79
C ALA A 125 -7.27 3.45 8.46
N TYR A 126 -8.55 3.50 8.11
CA TYR A 126 -9.53 4.39 8.71
C TYR A 126 -9.69 4.15 10.21
N SER A 127 -9.68 2.89 10.64
CA SER A 127 -9.71 2.54 12.07
C SER A 127 -8.43 2.88 12.84
N GLY A 128 -7.37 3.38 12.18
CA GLY A 128 -6.06 3.57 12.81
C GLY A 128 -5.33 2.26 13.15
N ARG A 129 -5.73 1.13 12.54
CA ARG A 129 -5.22 -0.22 12.80
C ARG A 129 -4.39 -0.78 11.64
N ARG A 130 -3.61 0.07 10.96
CA ARG A 130 -2.85 -0.29 9.74
C ARG A 130 -1.92 -1.49 9.95
N LEU A 131 -1.09 -1.45 11.00
CA LEU A 131 -0.12 -2.51 11.31
C LEU A 131 -0.77 -3.86 11.66
N GLY A 132 -2.02 -3.84 12.12
CA GLY A 132 -2.78 -5.04 12.44
C GLY A 132 -3.52 -5.64 11.24
N CYS A 133 -3.52 -4.98 10.09
CA CYS A 133 -4.23 -5.43 8.90
C CYS A 133 -3.66 -6.76 8.40
N SER A 134 -4.52 -7.73 8.08
CA SER A 134 -4.06 -9.06 7.66
C SER A 134 -3.24 -9.02 6.37
N PHE A 135 -3.53 -8.08 5.46
CA PHE A 135 -2.78 -7.93 4.22
C PHE A 135 -1.35 -7.45 4.46
N VAL A 136 -1.17 -6.47 5.35
CA VAL A 136 0.16 -6.00 5.78
C VAL A 136 0.93 -7.13 6.45
N GLN A 137 0.29 -7.89 7.32
CA GLN A 137 0.93 -9.02 8.01
C GLN A 137 1.34 -10.14 7.05
N GLU A 138 0.50 -10.46 6.06
CA GLU A 138 0.80 -11.46 5.04
C GLU A 138 1.94 -11.02 4.11
N GLU A 139 1.98 -9.75 3.72
CA GLU A 139 3.08 -9.19 2.91
C GLU A 139 4.40 -9.18 3.68
N GLU A 140 4.38 -8.75 4.95
CA GLU A 140 5.56 -8.76 5.81
C GLU A 140 6.08 -10.19 6.05
N ALA A 141 5.17 -11.16 6.29
CA ALA A 141 5.54 -12.56 6.41
C ALA A 141 6.20 -13.09 5.13
N ARG A 142 5.64 -12.77 3.95
CA ARG A 142 6.23 -13.12 2.65
C ARG A 142 7.60 -12.48 2.45
N ARG A 143 7.79 -11.24 2.90
CA ARG A 143 9.07 -10.54 2.83
C ARG A 143 10.12 -11.26 3.69
N VAL A 144 9.77 -11.58 4.94
CA VAL A 144 10.65 -12.33 5.85
C VAL A 144 10.99 -13.70 5.30
N GLU A 145 10.03 -14.43 4.71
CA GLU A 145 10.30 -15.72 4.06
C GLU A 145 11.24 -15.59 2.86
N LYS A 146 11.06 -14.57 2.01
CA LYS A 146 11.99 -14.28 0.91
C LYS A 146 13.39 -13.94 1.42
N GLU A 147 13.50 -13.26 2.54
CA GLU A 147 14.79 -12.95 3.17
C GLU A 147 15.43 -14.19 3.81
N ARG A 148 14.65 -15.08 4.42
CA ARG A 148 15.13 -16.37 4.97
C ARG A 148 15.55 -17.37 3.88
N GLY A 149 14.86 -17.35 2.73
CA GLY A 149 15.20 -18.19 1.57
C GLY A 149 16.44 -17.72 0.81
N LYS A 150 16.86 -16.47 0.99
CA LYS A 150 18.17 -16.01 0.54
C LYS A 150 19.20 -16.62 1.49
N LYS A 151 19.97 -17.61 1.01
CA LYS A 151 21.20 -18.02 1.69
C LYS A 151 21.97 -16.73 2.01
N PRO A 152 22.44 -16.52 3.25
CA PRO A 152 23.36 -15.42 3.49
C PRO A 152 24.44 -15.53 2.42
N LYS A 153 24.71 -14.44 1.69
CA LYS A 153 25.98 -14.34 0.99
C LYS A 153 27.01 -14.39 2.11
N ILE A 154 27.44 -15.60 2.47
CA ILE A 154 28.64 -15.81 3.25
C ILE A 154 29.72 -15.25 2.34
N GLN A 155 29.98 -13.95 2.48
CA GLN A 155 31.26 -13.41 2.08
C GLN A 155 32.26 -14.32 2.77
N SER A 156 33.09 -15.02 1.98
CA SER A 156 34.13 -15.85 2.55
C SER A 156 34.89 -15.00 3.56
N LEU A 157 35.34 -15.60 4.67
CA LEU A 157 36.11 -14.89 5.69
C LEU A 157 37.26 -14.08 5.04
N THR A 158 37.83 -14.64 3.96
CA THR A 158 38.80 -14.02 3.06
C THR A 158 38.31 -12.74 2.41
N SER A 159 37.09 -12.71 1.85
CA SER A 159 36.53 -11.50 1.22
C SER A 159 36.21 -10.38 2.21
N VAL A 160 35.82 -10.72 3.45
CA VAL A 160 35.62 -9.72 4.51
C VAL A 160 36.97 -9.16 4.98
N LEU A 161 37.96 -10.04 5.21
CA LEU A 161 39.32 -9.63 5.56
C LEU A 161 39.92 -8.71 4.48
N LEU A 162 39.82 -9.08 3.20
CA LEU A 162 40.34 -8.28 2.10
C LEU A 162 39.65 -6.90 1.94
N GLN A 163 38.38 -6.77 2.36
CA GLN A 163 37.66 -5.48 2.31
C GLN A 163 38.07 -4.52 3.43
N HIS A 164 38.66 -5.02 4.52
CA HIS A 164 39.06 -4.22 5.68
C HIS A 164 40.57 -4.03 5.82
N MET A 165 41.37 -4.68 4.96
CA MET A 165 42.81 -4.47 4.92
C MET A 165 43.14 -3.18 4.18
N SER A 166 44.03 -2.39 4.77
CA SER A 166 44.67 -1.27 4.09
C SER A 166 45.52 -1.76 2.92
N PHE A 167 45.83 -0.86 1.99
CA PHE A 167 46.64 -1.17 0.82
C PHE A 167 48.01 -1.75 1.20
N SER A 168 48.67 -1.21 2.23
CA SER A 168 49.95 -1.71 2.72
C SER A 168 49.86 -3.13 3.31
N GLU A 169 48.75 -3.47 3.96
CA GLU A 169 48.54 -4.82 4.50
C GLU A 169 48.27 -5.85 3.39
N LEU A 170 47.62 -5.43 2.30
CA LEU A 170 47.41 -6.27 1.12
C LEU A 170 48.73 -6.58 0.40
N GLU A 171 49.60 -5.58 0.24
CA GLU A 171 50.93 -5.78 -0.35
C GLU A 171 51.81 -6.72 0.49
N GLU A 172 51.80 -6.55 1.81
CA GLU A 172 52.53 -7.43 2.72
C GLU A 172 52.01 -8.87 2.69
N LEU A 173 50.68 -9.05 2.64
CA LEU A 173 50.07 -10.36 2.50
C LEU A 173 50.44 -11.03 1.17
N GLN A 174 50.46 -10.26 0.06
CA GLN A 174 50.91 -10.76 -1.24
C GLN A 174 52.37 -11.20 -1.22
N ARG A 175 53.24 -10.44 -0.54
CA ARG A 175 54.66 -10.80 -0.38
C ARG A 175 54.82 -12.11 0.38
N LEU A 176 54.16 -12.25 1.53
CA LEU A 176 54.22 -13.45 2.37
C LEU A 176 53.70 -14.69 1.63
N LEU A 177 52.62 -14.56 0.85
CA LEU A 177 52.09 -15.66 0.05
C LEU A 177 53.07 -16.10 -1.05
N ARG A 178 53.72 -15.15 -1.72
CA ARG A 178 54.72 -15.44 -2.76
C ARG A 178 55.92 -16.17 -2.18
N ASP A 179 56.47 -15.67 -1.07
CA ASP A 179 57.59 -16.29 -0.37
C ASP A 179 57.24 -17.71 0.11
N ALA A 180 56.04 -17.92 0.63
CA ALA A 180 55.59 -19.23 1.08
C ALA A 180 55.46 -20.24 -0.09
N LEU A 181 54.96 -19.79 -1.25
CA LEU A 181 54.87 -20.61 -2.46
C LEU A 181 56.24 -20.97 -3.02
N GLU A 182 57.18 -20.02 -3.04
CA GLU A 182 58.56 -20.26 -3.48
C GLU A 182 59.28 -21.23 -2.55
N ARG A 183 59.11 -21.08 -1.22
CA ARG A 183 59.65 -22.04 -0.25
C ARG A 183 59.12 -23.44 -0.48
N ARG A 184 57.80 -23.60 -0.73
CA ARG A 184 57.19 -24.89 -1.07
C ARG A 184 57.73 -25.49 -2.37
N ARG A 185 57.98 -24.64 -3.37
CA ARG A 185 58.54 -25.07 -4.66
C ARG A 185 59.98 -25.57 -4.51
N ASN A 186 60.74 -24.95 -3.60
CA ASN A 186 62.14 -25.30 -3.34
C ASN A 186 62.30 -26.42 -2.30
N SER A 187 61.27 -26.74 -1.51
CA SER A 187 61.29 -27.83 -0.52
C SER A 187 60.59 -29.12 -0.97
N GLY A 188 59.98 -29.12 -2.16
CA GLY A 188 59.32 -30.28 -2.78
C GLY A 188 60.07 -30.91 -3.96
N GLY A 189 61.39 -30.69 -4.07
CA GLY A 189 62.28 -31.29 -5.05
C GLY A 189 63.27 -32.24 -4.42
#